data_AF-A0A661PM74-F1
#
_entry.id   AF-A0A661PM74-F1
#
_cell.length_a   1.000
_cell.length_b   1.000
_cell.length_c   1.000
_cell.angle_alpha   90.00
_cell.angle_beta   90.00
_cell.angle_gamma   90.00
#
_symmetry.space_group_name_H-M   'P 1'
#
loop_
_entity.id
_entity.type
_entity.pdbx_description
1 polymer ?
#
loop_
_entity_poly.entity_id
_entity_poly.type
_entity_poly.pdbx_seq_one_letter_code
_entity_poly.pdbx_strand_id
1 'polypeptide(L)' 'RDKKTKAKAVNPDLWQRLLEQVDRHKIEMIWVKGHAGNQENEVCDELANGAARNNSIQIDTGYLGSKTTNN' A
#
# COMPACT_ATOMS: atom_id res chain seq x y z
N ARG A 1 8.43 -17.56 6.50
CA ARG A 1 7.33 -18.56 6.59
C ARG A 1 6.81 -18.51 8.02
N ASP A 2 5.79 -17.69 8.30
CA ASP A 2 5.16 -17.65 9.61
C ASP A 2 4.46 -18.98 9.89
N LYS A 3 4.85 -19.63 10.99
CA LYS A 3 4.23 -20.85 11.50
C LYS A 3 3.03 -20.47 12.37
N LYS A 4 1.91 -20.04 11.76
CA LYS A 4 0.55 -20.19 12.31
C LYS A 4 -0.48 -19.63 11.32
N THR A 5 -1.38 -20.50 10.89
CA THR A 5 -2.49 -20.29 9.93
C THR A 5 -2.09 -20.24 8.44
N LYS A 6 -2.67 -21.12 7.63
CA LYS A 6 -2.61 -21.09 6.14
C LYS A 6 -3.49 -19.97 5.57
N ALA A 7 -3.68 -18.89 6.33
CA ALA A 7 -4.51 -17.77 5.90
C ALA A 7 -3.80 -17.06 4.74
N LYS A 8 -4.58 -16.58 3.77
CA LYS A 8 -4.06 -15.70 2.73
C LYS A 8 -3.47 -14.45 3.39
N ALA A 9 -2.41 -13.91 2.81
CA ALA A 9 -1.88 -12.61 3.22
C ALA A 9 -2.98 -11.55 3.09
N VAL A 10 -2.97 -10.55 3.99
CA VAL A 10 -3.85 -9.40 3.90
C VAL A 10 -3.47 -8.57 2.66
N ASN A 11 -4.46 -8.08 1.92
CA ASN A 11 -4.31 -7.33 0.66
C ASN A 11 -3.43 -8.04 -0.40
N PRO A 12 -3.74 -9.30 -0.74
CA PRO A 12 -2.89 -10.10 -1.61
C PRO A 12 -2.80 -9.54 -3.04
N ASP A 13 -3.83 -8.83 -3.49
CA ASP A 13 -3.90 -8.13 -4.77
C ASP A 13 -2.89 -6.99 -4.87
N LEU A 14 -2.72 -6.21 -3.80
CA LEU A 14 -1.72 -5.13 -3.74
C LEU A 14 -0.30 -5.71 -3.71
N TRP A 15 -0.08 -6.77 -2.93
CA TRP A 15 1.23 -7.44 -2.87
C TRP A 15 1.63 -8.06 -4.20
N GLN A 16 0.70 -8.71 -4.90
CA GLN A 16 0.99 -9.27 -6.21
C GLN A 16 1.44 -8.18 -7.20
N ARG A 17 0.68 -7.07 -7.27
CA ARG A 17 1.02 -5.94 -8.16
C ARG A 17 2.37 -5.32 -7.81
N LEU A 18 2.70 -5.21 -6.53
CA LEU A 18 4.01 -4.71 -6.09
C LEU A 18 5.12 -5.66 -6.53
N LEU A 19 5.02 -6.95 -6.20
CA LEU A 19 6.05 -7.96 -6.51
C LEU A 19 6.34 -8.04 -8.01
N GLU A 20 5.32 -7.95 -8.87
CA GLU A 20 5.51 -7.87 -10.33
C GLU A 20 6.38 -6.68 -10.77
N GLN A 21 6.31 -5.54 -10.07
CA GLN A 21 7.15 -4.38 -10.36
C GLN A 21 8.54 -4.49 -9.73
N VAL A 22 8.63 -5.09 -8.53
CA VAL A 22 9.92 -5.36 -7.87
C VAL A 22 10.75 -6.33 -8.71
N ASP A 23 10.15 -7.38 -9.24
CA ASP A 23 10.85 -8.36 -10.08
C ASP A 23 11.30 -7.76 -11.42
N ARG A 24 10.55 -6.77 -11.93
CA ARG A 24 10.84 -6.09 -13.20
C ARG A 24 12.03 -5.14 -13.11
N HIS A 25 12.24 -4.48 -11.98
CA HIS A 25 13.19 -3.38 -11.85
C HIS A 25 14.26 -3.67 -10.79
N LYS A 26 15.48 -3.18 -11.00
CA LYS A 26 16.50 -3.19 -9.94
C LYS A 26 16.21 -2.05 -8.97
N ILE A 27 15.50 -2.35 -7.90
CA ILE A 27 15.13 -1.35 -6.88
C ILE A 27 15.92 -1.54 -5.59
N GLU A 28 16.11 -0.44 -4.87
CA GLU A 28 16.56 -0.43 -3.48
C GLU A 28 15.42 0.14 -2.62
N MET A 29 15.04 -0.58 -1.56
CA MET A 29 14.02 -0.12 -0.62
C MET A 29 14.68 0.58 0.55
N ILE A 30 14.55 1.90 0.61
CA ILE A 30 15.10 2.73 1.68
C ILE A 30 13.97 3.13 2.63
N TRP A 31 14.08 2.70 3.88
CA TRP A 31 13.14 3.06 4.93
C TRP A 31 13.56 4.36 5.58
N VAL A 32 12.70 5.37 5.49
CA VAL A 32 12.93 6.70 6.09
C VAL A 32 12.02 6.91 7.29
N LYS A 33 12.50 7.70 8.26
CA LYS A 33 11.67 8.15 9.38
C LYS A 33 10.70 9.23 8.88
N GLY A 34 9.42 9.12 9.24
CA GLY A 34 8.42 10.14 8.92
C GLY A 34 8.73 11.49 9.59
N HIS A 35 8.40 12.58 8.90
CA HIS A 35 8.59 13.98 9.35
C HIS A 35 10.00 14.28 9.86
N ALA A 36 11.00 13.75 9.17
CA ALA A 36 12.41 13.89 9.55
C ALA A 36 13.20 14.85 8.64
N GLY A 37 12.53 15.73 7.89
CA GLY A 37 13.18 16.68 6.99
C GLY A 37 13.55 16.08 5.63
N ASN A 38 13.05 14.89 5.27
CA ASN A 38 13.21 14.36 3.92
C ASN A 38 12.16 15.01 3.01
N GLN A 39 12.62 16.02 2.25
CA GLN A 39 11.78 16.85 1.40
C GLN A 39 10.86 16.04 0.48
N GLU A 40 11.36 14.98 -0.14
CA GLU A 40 10.58 14.17 -1.09
C GLU A 40 9.49 13.36 -0.36
N ASN A 41 9.83 12.78 0.78
CA ASN A 41 8.86 12.08 1.62
C ASN A 41 7.79 13.03 2.19
N GLU A 42 8.16 14.26 2.55
CA GLU A 42 7.23 15.28 3.04
C GLU A 42 6.25 15.72 1.95
N VAL A 43 6.73 15.91 0.71
CA VAL A 43 5.84 16.17 -0.44
C VAL A 43 4.89 14.99 -0.68
N CYS A 44 5.37 13.74 -0.60
CA CYS A 44 4.51 12.56 -0.71
C CYS A 44 3.42 12.53 0.37
N ASP A 45 3.75 12.88 1.62
CA ASP A 45 2.78 12.96 2.72
C ASP A 45 1.73 14.06 2.49
N GLU A 46 2.15 15.25 2.07
CA GLU A 46 1.23 16.34 1.74
C GLU A 46 0.26 15.97 0.60
N LEU A 47 0.77 15.34 -0.45
CA LEU A 47 -0.04 14.87 -1.59
C LEU A 47 -1.04 13.79 -1.18
N ALA A 48 -0.59 12.80 -0.39
CA ALA A 48 -1.45 11.74 0.11
C ALA A 48 -2.56 12.30 1.02
N ASN A 49 -2.21 13.19 1.95
CA ASN A 49 -3.15 13.86 2.84
C ASN A 49 -4.14 14.75 2.07
N GLY A 50 -3.67 15.47 1.05
CA GLY A 50 -4.52 16.28 0.18
C GLY A 50 -5.53 15.42 -0.60
N ALA A 51 -5.07 14.31 -1.19
CA ALA A 51 -5.93 13.39 -1.92
C ALA A 51 -6.98 12.73 -1.01
N ALA A 52 -6.60 12.33 0.21
CA ALA A 52 -7.52 11.71 1.18
C ALA A 52 -8.61 12.69 1.66
N ARG A 53 -8.31 13.99 1.73
CA ARG A 53 -9.27 15.04 2.12
C ARG A 53 -10.16 15.51 0.96
N ASN A 54 -9.75 15.23 -0.28
CA ASN A 54 -10.54 15.58 -1.45
C ASN A 54 -11.73 14.61 -1.61
N ASN A 55 -12.87 15.12 -2.05
CA ASN A 55 -14.12 14.33 -2.18
C ASN A 55 -14.16 13.47 -3.45
N SER A 56 -13.16 13.57 -4.32
CA SER A 56 -13.03 12.77 -5.56
C SER A 56 -12.29 11.46 -5.30
N ILE A 57 -12.87 10.57 -4.49
CA ILE A 57 -12.27 9.30 -4.10
C ILE A 57 -12.64 8.21 -5.10
N GLN A 58 -11.66 7.47 -5.60
CA GLN A 58 -11.90 6.27 -6.41
C GLN A 58 -12.17 5.06 -5.53
N ILE A 59 -13.09 4.19 -5.97
CA ILE A 59 -13.47 2.99 -5.22
C ILE A 59 -12.34 1.96 -5.26
N ASP A 60 -11.85 1.56 -4.09
CA ASP A 60 -10.97 0.40 -3.93
C ASP A 60 -11.81 -0.89 -3.97
N THR A 61 -11.86 -1.50 -5.15
CA THR A 61 -12.57 -2.77 -5.39
C THR A 61 -11.97 -3.95 -4.62
N GLY A 62 -10.65 -3.97 -4.41
CA GLY A 62 -9.95 -5.00 -3.64
C GLY A 62 -10.37 -4.96 -2.17
N TYR A 63 -10.42 -3.75 -1.61
CA TYR A 63 -10.92 -3.53 -0.25
C TYR A 63 -12.41 -3.94 -0.10
N LEU A 64 -13.29 -3.52 -1.01
CA LEU A 64 -14.72 -3.91 -0.94
C LEU A 64 -14.92 -5.43 -1.05
N GLY A 65 -14.21 -6.10 -1.97
CA GLY A 65 -14.28 -7.56 -2.11
C GLY A 65 -13.84 -8.32 -0.85
N SER A 66 -12.87 -7.77 -0.12
CA SER A 66 -12.41 -8.34 1.15
C SER A 66 -13.44 -8.24 2.28
N LYS A 67 -14.27 -7.18 2.29
CA LYS A 67 -15.32 -6.94 3.31
C LYS A 67 -16.51 -7.89 3.15
N THR A 68 -16.91 -8.18 1.92
CA THR A 68 -18.09 -9.03 1.63
C THR A 68 -17.88 -10.50 1.98
N THR A 69 -16.64 -10.98 2.04
CA THR A 69 -16.33 -12.40 2.29
C THR A 69 -16.39 -12.79 3.78
N ASN A 70 -16.47 -11.81 4.70
CA ASN A 70 -16.46 -12.03 6.15
C ASN A 70 -17.84 -11.95 6.82
N ASN A 71 -18.93 -12.30 6.12
CA ASN A 71 -20.26 -12.45 6.71
C ASN A 71 -20.92 -13.75 6.27
#